data_AF-A0AAQ3EQJ6-F1
#
_entry.id   AF-A0AAQ3EQJ6-F1
#
_cell.length_a   1.000
_cell.length_b   1.000
_cell.length_c   1.000
_cell.angle_alpha   90.00
_cell.angle_beta   90.00
_cell.angle_gamma   90.00
#
_symmetry.space_group_name_H-M   'P 1'
#
loop_
_entity.id
_entity.type
_entity.pdbx_description
1 polymer ?
#
loop_
_entity_poly.entity_id
_entity_poly.type
_entity_poly.pdbx_seq_one_letter_code
_entity_poly.pdbx_strand_id
1 'polypeptide(L)'
;MSEIWENSEYDPFRLKDISEDEIKKVEKKLNLTLPEQYKKLIIQQNGGLINFNAFPTDQETSWADDHIEVDHIRGIGKDLGILESEYLIKEWGLPQRLLLIQGDGHNWVALDYRLTNENPPVHYFDLELNNDFKIADSFDEFLSKLYTHEYEEDQEDENLDFDEIRSIDPNDPNDPDAIQKEEVEKILTNKNPMEIHRISLFPIQSVEDLEWLLNIIKHNSLGARGDMAFELADVLMSVVSSYSHQIKSNNLKSVVQEAAQELGKSKNEDAEIILDQLKDFL
;
A
#
# COMPACT_ATOMS: atom_id res chain seq x y z
N MET A 1 -8.97 -4.60 29.35
CA MET A 1 -8.27 -4.05 28.19
C MET A 1 -9.00 -4.61 26.98
N SER A 2 -9.49 -3.74 26.11
CA SER A 2 -9.90 -4.11 24.75
C SER A 2 -8.78 -4.90 24.08
N GLU A 3 -9.14 -5.85 23.23
CA GLU A 3 -8.16 -6.48 22.33
C GLU A 3 -7.67 -5.39 21.37
N ILE A 4 -6.42 -4.95 21.56
CA ILE A 4 -5.80 -3.91 20.71
C ILE A 4 -5.57 -4.48 19.30
N TRP A 5 -5.07 -5.72 19.23
CA TRP A 5 -4.69 -6.36 17.98
C TRP A 5 -5.88 -6.86 17.17
N GLU A 6 -5.84 -6.62 15.87
CA GLU A 6 -6.79 -7.21 14.93
C GLU A 6 -6.51 -8.71 14.76
N ASN A 7 -7.56 -9.51 14.71
CA ASN A 7 -7.46 -10.95 14.46
C ASN A 7 -7.62 -11.25 12.96
N SER A 8 -6.61 -10.88 12.15
CA SER A 8 -6.55 -11.17 10.71
C SER A 8 -5.74 -12.44 10.42
N GLU A 9 -6.10 -13.16 9.35
CA GLU A 9 -5.33 -14.31 8.84
C GLU A 9 -3.98 -13.89 8.23
N TYR A 10 -3.90 -12.65 7.72
CA TYR A 10 -2.69 -12.05 7.17
C TYR A 10 -2.47 -10.66 7.77
N ASP A 11 -1.32 -10.49 8.42
CA ASP A 11 -0.91 -9.22 9.03
C ASP A 11 0.53 -8.91 8.61
N PRO A 12 0.77 -7.96 7.69
CA PRO A 12 2.10 -7.65 7.20
C PRO A 12 2.97 -7.00 8.28
N PHE A 13 2.38 -6.34 9.27
CA PHE A 13 3.10 -5.68 10.36
C PHE A 13 3.45 -6.62 11.51
N ARG A 14 2.88 -7.84 11.53
CA ARG A 14 3.15 -8.83 12.55
C ARG A 14 4.53 -9.45 12.38
N LEU A 15 5.41 -9.16 13.33
CA LEU A 15 6.75 -9.75 13.39
C LEU A 15 6.76 -11.02 14.24
N LYS A 16 7.90 -11.72 14.18
CA LYS A 16 8.17 -12.87 15.03
C LYS A 16 8.07 -12.47 16.51
N ASP A 17 7.43 -13.32 17.31
CA ASP A 17 7.33 -13.17 18.77
C ASP A 17 8.68 -12.83 19.41
N ILE A 18 8.62 -11.94 20.40
CA ILE A 18 9.79 -11.41 21.10
C ILE A 18 9.73 -11.67 22.59
N SER A 19 10.88 -11.98 23.18
CA SER A 19 11.03 -12.17 24.62
C SER A 19 11.44 -10.89 25.36
N GLU A 20 11.17 -10.83 26.67
CA GLU A 20 11.66 -9.74 27.54
C GLU A 20 13.19 -9.56 27.46
N ASP A 21 13.95 -10.64 27.29
CA ASP A 21 15.40 -10.58 27.19
C ASP A 21 15.87 -9.98 25.86
N GLU A 22 15.13 -10.17 24.78
CA GLU A 22 15.37 -9.51 23.50
C GLU A 22 15.04 -8.02 23.57
N ILE A 23 13.94 -7.66 24.23
CA ILE A 23 13.57 -6.26 24.50
C ILE A 23 14.70 -5.55 25.27
N LYS A 24 15.20 -6.16 26.36
CA LYS A 24 16.33 -5.60 27.14
C LYS A 24 17.60 -5.42 26.31
N LYS A 25 17.89 -6.33 25.36
CA LYS A 25 19.03 -6.19 24.44
C LYS A 25 18.84 -4.99 23.51
N VAL A 26 17.61 -4.76 23.03
CA VAL A 26 17.26 -3.64 22.16
C VAL A 26 17.36 -2.32 22.91
N GLU A 27 16.77 -2.21 24.10
CA GLU A 27 16.92 -1.05 24.99
C GLU A 27 18.40 -0.71 25.23
N LYS A 28 19.21 -1.72 25.55
CA LYS A 28 20.66 -1.55 25.74
C LYS A 28 21.38 -1.10 24.47
N LYS A 29 21.00 -1.63 23.30
CA LYS A 29 21.58 -1.24 22.00
C LYS A 29 21.24 0.21 21.65
N LEU A 30 20.00 0.62 21.88
CA LEU A 30 19.50 1.96 21.60
C LEU A 30 19.87 2.98 22.69
N ASN A 31 20.35 2.51 23.85
CA ASN A 31 20.68 3.31 25.03
C ASN A 31 19.48 4.15 25.53
N LEU A 32 18.31 3.53 25.58
CA LEU A 32 17.05 4.10 26.05
C LEU A 32 16.17 3.01 26.69
N THR A 33 15.11 3.43 27.38
CA THR A 33 14.10 2.55 27.97
C THR A 33 12.78 2.73 27.23
N LEU A 34 12.21 1.62 26.76
CA LEU A 34 10.92 1.59 26.09
C LEU A 34 9.78 1.73 27.12
N PRO A 35 8.66 2.38 26.76
CA PRO A 35 7.51 2.49 27.65
C PRO A 35 7.04 1.11 28.14
N GLU A 36 6.75 0.98 29.43
CA GLU A 36 6.32 -0.31 30.01
C GLU A 36 5.08 -0.88 29.32
N GLN A 37 4.13 -0.02 28.96
CA GLN A 37 2.92 -0.44 28.26
C GLN A 37 3.20 -0.90 26.82
N TYR A 38 4.17 -0.28 26.13
CA TYR A 38 4.63 -0.73 24.82
C TYR A 38 5.26 -2.13 24.93
N LYS A 39 6.14 -2.35 25.93
CA LYS A 39 6.75 -3.66 26.18
C LYS A 39 5.72 -4.76 26.43
N LYS A 40 4.71 -4.50 27.26
CA LYS A 40 3.62 -5.46 27.51
C LYS A 40 2.83 -5.77 26.24
N LEU A 41 2.58 -4.75 25.42
CA LEU A 41 1.84 -4.89 24.17
C LEU A 41 2.62 -5.76 23.16
N ILE A 42 3.91 -5.47 22.93
CA ILE A 42 4.74 -6.23 21.97
C ILE A 42 5.04 -7.67 22.41
N ILE A 43 4.98 -7.96 23.72
CA ILE A 43 5.11 -9.33 24.25
C ILE A 43 3.85 -10.15 23.92
N GLN A 44 2.67 -9.51 23.87
CA GLN A 44 1.45 -10.20 23.47
C GLN A 44 1.45 -10.52 21.97
N GLN A 45 1.87 -9.55 21.16
CA GLN A 45 2.07 -9.72 19.72
C GLN A 45 3.09 -8.67 19.25
N ASN A 46 4.13 -9.09 18.53
CA ASN A 46 5.25 -8.22 18.18
C ASN A 46 4.95 -7.37 16.94
N GLY A 47 4.07 -6.38 17.09
CA GLY A 47 3.59 -5.54 16.00
C GLY A 47 2.41 -6.15 15.26
N GLY A 48 1.70 -5.33 14.50
CA GLY A 48 0.52 -5.77 13.76
C GLY A 48 -0.52 -4.69 13.53
N LEU A 49 -1.56 -5.07 12.82
CA LEU A 49 -2.80 -4.30 12.68
C LEU A 49 -3.56 -4.24 14.00
N ILE A 50 -4.28 -3.14 14.23
CA ILE A 50 -5.06 -2.90 15.45
C ILE A 50 -6.55 -2.71 15.13
N ASN A 51 -7.44 -2.99 16.10
CA ASN A 51 -8.90 -2.84 15.93
C ASN A 51 -9.40 -1.38 15.88
N PHE A 52 -8.48 -0.43 15.72
CA PHE A 52 -8.73 1.00 15.66
C PHE A 52 -8.11 1.54 14.38
N ASN A 53 -8.56 2.71 13.93
CA ASN A 53 -8.04 3.35 12.73
C ASN A 53 -7.71 4.83 12.96
N ALA A 54 -7.93 5.37 14.16
CA ALA A 54 -7.77 6.79 14.40
C ALA A 54 -7.29 7.17 15.80
N PHE A 55 -6.64 8.33 15.87
CA PHE A 55 -6.30 9.05 17.11
C PHE A 55 -6.72 10.53 17.01
N PRO A 56 -7.41 11.09 18.02
CA PRO A 56 -7.98 12.43 17.93
C PRO A 56 -6.89 13.51 18.08
N THR A 57 -6.98 14.60 17.32
CA THR A 57 -6.10 15.77 17.42
C THR A 57 -6.90 17.07 17.28
N ASP A 58 -6.48 18.12 17.97
CA ASP A 58 -7.04 19.47 17.80
C ASP A 58 -6.31 20.27 16.70
N GLN A 59 -5.33 19.66 16.03
CA GLN A 59 -4.59 20.24 14.92
C GLN A 59 -4.94 19.53 13.61
N GLU A 60 -5.27 20.32 12.60
CA GLU A 60 -5.48 19.89 11.22
C GLU A 60 -4.20 19.25 10.66
N THR A 61 -4.38 18.15 9.93
CA THR A 61 -3.32 17.36 9.31
C THR A 61 -3.64 17.12 7.84
N SER A 62 -2.69 16.61 7.07
CA SER A 62 -2.90 16.18 5.69
C SER A 62 -3.92 15.04 5.56
N TRP A 63 -4.18 14.32 6.66
CA TRP A 63 -5.16 13.25 6.71
C TRP A 63 -6.58 13.75 6.99
N ALA A 64 -6.77 14.46 8.10
CA ALA A 64 -8.06 14.99 8.51
C ALA A 64 -7.92 16.22 9.44
N ASP A 65 -9.05 16.92 9.60
CA ASP A 65 -9.14 18.14 10.42
C ASP A 65 -9.02 17.87 11.93
N ASP A 66 -9.48 16.70 12.40
CA ASP A 66 -9.69 16.41 13.81
C ASP A 66 -9.08 15.08 14.30
N HIS A 67 -8.40 14.34 13.42
CA HIS A 67 -7.76 13.08 13.76
C HIS A 67 -6.59 12.74 12.84
N ILE A 68 -5.79 11.77 13.27
CA ILE A 68 -4.77 11.11 12.46
C ILE A 68 -5.13 9.64 12.28
N GLU A 69 -4.68 9.05 11.18
CA GLU A 69 -4.77 7.61 10.98
C GLU A 69 -3.81 6.85 11.92
N VAL A 70 -4.34 5.82 12.58
CA VAL A 70 -3.55 4.83 13.33
C VAL A 70 -4.23 3.48 13.20
N ASP A 71 -3.70 2.66 12.29
CA ASP A 71 -4.22 1.36 11.86
C ASP A 71 -3.31 0.18 12.27
N HIS A 72 -2.04 0.48 12.59
CA HIS A 72 -1.07 -0.51 13.02
C HIS A 72 -0.12 0.03 14.10
N ILE A 73 0.56 -0.89 14.78
CA ILE A 73 1.68 -0.59 15.67
C ILE A 73 2.86 -1.45 15.24
N ARG A 74 4.00 -0.81 14.98
CA ARG A 74 5.26 -1.49 14.62
C ARG A 74 5.82 -2.21 15.84
N GLY A 75 6.26 -3.44 15.64
CA GLY A 75 6.92 -4.25 16.67
C GLY A 75 8.43 -3.97 16.76
N ILE A 76 9.15 -4.80 17.51
CA ILE A 76 10.60 -4.80 17.56
C ILE A 76 11.16 -5.84 16.58
N GLY A 77 11.80 -5.35 15.53
CA GLY A 77 12.48 -6.16 14.53
C GLY A 77 13.01 -5.28 13.40
N LYS A 78 13.62 -5.94 12.41
CA LYS A 78 13.95 -5.32 11.12
C LYS A 78 12.70 -5.31 10.21
N ASP A 79 12.84 -4.78 9.00
CA ASP A 79 11.80 -4.72 7.97
C ASP A 79 10.69 -3.70 8.29
N LEU A 80 9.64 -4.11 9.02
CA LEU A 80 8.54 -3.22 9.42
C LEU A 80 8.58 -2.86 10.92
N GLY A 81 9.60 -3.30 11.65
CA GLY A 81 9.78 -2.98 13.06
C GLY A 81 10.54 -1.68 13.35
N ILE A 82 10.53 -1.26 14.61
CA ILE A 82 11.17 -0.02 15.07
C ILE A 82 12.69 0.03 14.89
N LEU A 83 13.37 -1.10 14.58
CA LEU A 83 14.82 -1.08 14.34
C LEU A 83 15.18 -0.46 12.99
N GLU A 84 14.21 -0.25 12.11
CA GLU A 84 14.37 0.51 10.86
C GLU A 84 14.26 2.03 11.08
N SER A 85 13.92 2.50 12.30
CA SER A 85 13.74 3.93 12.58
C SER A 85 14.95 4.77 12.17
N GLU A 86 16.17 4.30 12.42
CA GLU A 86 17.39 5.07 12.04
C GLU A 86 17.50 5.27 10.52
N TYR A 87 17.14 4.25 9.74
CA TYR A 87 17.12 4.32 8.29
C TYR A 87 16.01 5.25 7.80
N LEU A 88 14.78 5.04 8.28
CA LEU A 88 13.60 5.82 7.89
C LEU A 88 13.73 7.30 8.26
N ILE A 89 14.27 7.60 9.45
CA ILE A 89 14.55 8.98 9.88
C ILE A 89 15.48 9.67 8.89
N LYS A 90 16.50 8.96 8.40
CA LYS A 90 17.44 9.52 7.42
C LYS A 90 16.79 9.70 6.04
N GLU A 91 16.02 8.71 5.60
CA GLU A 91 15.34 8.72 4.30
C GLU A 91 14.36 9.88 4.20
N TRP A 92 13.55 10.07 5.25
CA TRP A 92 12.48 11.06 5.28
C TRP A 92 12.86 12.38 5.93
N GLY A 93 14.13 12.57 6.30
CA GLY A 93 14.62 13.82 6.87
C GLY A 93 14.05 14.18 8.26
N LEU A 94 13.59 13.18 9.01
CA LEU A 94 13.00 13.37 10.34
C LEU A 94 14.07 13.75 11.39
N PRO A 95 13.65 14.32 12.54
CA PRO A 95 14.55 14.54 13.66
C PRO A 95 15.19 13.24 14.17
N GLN A 96 16.44 13.34 14.62
CA GLN A 96 17.14 12.22 15.27
C GLN A 96 16.53 11.90 16.64
N ARG A 97 16.79 10.69 17.14
CA ARG A 97 16.29 10.18 18.44
C ARG A 97 14.77 10.00 18.49
N LEU A 98 14.20 9.45 17.43
CA LEU A 98 12.82 8.98 17.38
C LEU A 98 12.80 7.45 17.26
N LEU A 99 11.74 6.81 17.75
CA LEU A 99 11.39 5.44 17.35
C LEU A 99 10.03 5.47 16.68
N LEU A 100 10.00 5.15 15.40
CA LEU A 100 8.80 5.21 14.56
C LEU A 100 7.94 3.98 14.88
N ILE A 101 6.76 4.20 15.46
CA ILE A 101 5.86 3.15 15.93
C ILE A 101 4.65 2.95 15.00
N GLN A 102 4.39 3.87 14.07
CA GLN A 102 3.41 3.77 12.98
C GLN A 102 3.84 4.74 11.88
N GLY A 103 3.49 4.44 10.62
CA GLY A 103 3.65 5.37 9.49
C GLY A 103 3.99 4.66 8.18
N ASP A 104 3.87 5.39 7.07
CA ASP A 104 3.91 4.85 5.70
C ASP A 104 4.95 5.54 4.79
N GLY A 105 5.47 6.70 5.20
CA GLY A 105 6.35 7.52 4.38
C GLY A 105 5.91 8.98 4.35
N HIS A 106 4.60 9.24 4.32
CA HIS A 106 4.04 10.59 4.33
C HIS A 106 3.85 11.08 5.76
N ASN A 107 3.35 10.20 6.62
CA ASN A 107 3.02 10.51 8.01
C ASN A 107 3.66 9.51 8.97
N TRP A 108 4.03 9.97 10.17
CA TRP A 108 4.69 9.13 11.17
C TRP A 108 4.21 9.41 12.59
N VAL A 109 3.93 8.34 13.34
CA VAL A 109 3.80 8.40 14.80
C VAL A 109 5.08 7.86 15.43
N ALA A 110 5.67 8.61 16.36
CA ALA A 110 6.93 8.24 16.98
C ALA A 110 6.95 8.43 18.50
N LEU A 111 7.69 7.56 19.17
CA LEU A 111 8.17 7.80 20.53
C LEU A 111 9.31 8.82 20.47
N ASP A 112 9.11 10.00 21.04
CA ASP A 112 10.05 11.11 20.95
C ASP A 112 11.07 11.10 22.10
N TYR A 113 12.27 10.59 21.80
CA TYR A 113 13.39 10.56 22.73
C TYR A 113 14.31 11.78 22.60
N ARG A 114 13.97 12.83 21.83
CA ARG A 114 14.83 14.01 21.66
C ARG A 114 15.27 14.61 23.01
N LEU A 115 14.38 14.62 24.00
CA LEU A 115 14.59 15.26 25.31
C LEU A 115 14.66 14.28 26.50
N THR A 116 14.47 12.98 26.30
CA THR A 116 14.47 11.97 27.38
C THR A 116 15.10 10.65 26.93
N ASN A 117 15.38 9.75 27.87
CA ASN A 117 15.76 8.36 27.60
C ASN A 117 14.72 7.36 28.13
N GLU A 118 13.68 7.83 28.80
CA GLU A 118 12.63 7.01 29.40
C GLU A 118 11.29 7.76 29.36
N ASN A 119 10.19 7.02 29.28
CA ASN A 119 8.82 7.57 29.22
C ASN A 119 8.68 8.76 28.24
N PRO A 120 9.07 8.58 26.96
CA PRO A 120 8.93 9.63 25.95
C PRO A 120 7.45 9.95 25.70
N PRO A 121 7.14 11.21 25.33
CA PRO A 121 5.86 11.52 24.72
C PRO A 121 5.74 10.88 23.33
N VAL A 122 4.52 10.86 22.82
CA VAL A 122 4.23 10.43 21.45
C VAL A 122 4.03 11.67 20.59
N HIS A 123 4.73 11.72 19.45
CA HIS A 123 4.64 12.80 18.47
C HIS A 123 4.11 12.27 17.14
N TYR A 124 3.39 13.14 16.45
CA TYR A 124 3.00 12.96 15.05
C TYR A 124 3.83 13.87 14.16
N PHE A 125 4.20 13.37 12.99
CA PHE A 125 4.93 14.07 11.95
C PHE A 125 4.14 13.95 10.66
N ASP A 126 3.84 15.10 10.07
CA ASP A 126 3.15 15.25 8.80
C ASP A 126 4.13 15.88 7.82
N LEU A 127 4.61 15.10 6.85
CA LEU A 127 5.63 15.60 5.92
C LEU A 127 5.04 16.45 4.80
N GLU A 128 3.78 16.23 4.45
CA GLU A 128 3.08 16.99 3.42
C GLU A 128 2.87 18.45 3.87
N LEU A 129 2.44 18.62 5.12
CA LEU A 129 2.27 19.95 5.73
C LEU A 129 3.54 20.45 6.44
N ASN A 130 4.59 19.63 6.51
CA ASN A 130 5.82 19.89 7.25
C ASN A 130 5.54 20.34 8.70
N ASN A 131 4.69 19.57 9.40
CA ASN A 131 4.25 19.80 10.76
C ASN A 131 4.74 18.68 11.70
N ASP A 132 5.16 19.03 12.92
CA ASP A 132 5.42 18.06 13.99
C ASP A 132 4.87 18.55 15.34
N PHE A 133 4.09 17.71 16.01
CA PHE A 133 3.50 18.07 17.29
C PHE A 133 3.28 16.86 18.18
N LYS A 134 3.24 17.14 19.49
CA LYS A 134 2.98 16.14 20.52
C LYS A 134 1.50 15.77 20.53
N ILE A 135 1.20 14.47 20.45
CA ILE A 135 -0.17 13.94 20.50
C ILE A 135 -0.53 13.27 21.84
N ALA A 136 0.47 12.78 22.59
CA ALA A 136 0.26 12.23 23.94
C ALA A 136 1.50 12.43 24.83
N ASP A 137 1.31 12.55 26.15
CA ASP A 137 2.40 12.64 27.13
C ASP A 137 3.07 11.28 27.39
N SER A 138 2.41 10.18 27.02
CA SER A 138 2.94 8.83 27.16
C SER A 138 2.30 7.85 26.18
N PHE A 139 2.94 6.70 25.98
CA PHE A 139 2.37 5.63 25.17
C PHE A 139 1.07 5.03 25.75
N ASP A 140 0.92 5.02 27.08
CA ASP A 140 -0.31 4.55 27.73
C ASP A 140 -1.49 5.49 27.42
N GLU A 141 -1.26 6.81 27.52
CA GLU A 141 -2.24 7.81 27.11
C GLU A 141 -2.58 7.69 25.63
N PHE A 142 -1.57 7.50 24.76
CA PHE A 142 -1.77 7.28 23.33
C PHE A 142 -2.74 6.13 23.08
N LEU A 143 -2.45 4.94 23.63
CA LEU A 143 -3.32 3.77 23.48
C LEU A 143 -4.73 4.00 24.02
N SER A 144 -4.88 4.76 25.12
CA SER A 144 -6.18 4.97 25.76
C SER A 144 -7.15 5.83 24.95
N LYS A 145 -6.65 6.57 23.97
CA LYS A 145 -7.41 7.51 23.13
C LYS A 145 -7.65 7.00 21.71
N LEU A 146 -7.08 5.86 21.34
CA LEU A 146 -7.36 5.21 20.06
C LEU A 146 -8.86 4.90 19.96
N TYR A 147 -9.43 5.14 18.79
CA TYR A 147 -10.83 4.87 18.50
C TYR A 147 -11.02 4.43 17.04
N THR A 148 -12.19 3.87 16.76
CA THR A 148 -12.61 3.59 15.39
C THR A 148 -13.38 4.82 14.92
N HIS A 149 -12.77 5.59 14.02
CA HIS A 149 -13.47 6.59 13.23
C HIS A 149 -14.28 5.86 12.16
N GLU A 150 -15.59 6.04 12.20
CA GLU A 150 -16.44 5.72 11.08
C GLU A 150 -16.22 6.84 10.06
N TYR A 151 -15.37 6.58 9.07
CA TYR A 151 -15.49 7.33 7.83
C TYR A 151 -16.92 7.08 7.38
N GLU A 152 -17.66 8.15 7.11
CA GLU A 152 -18.83 7.97 6.26
C GLU A 152 -18.28 7.20 5.06
N GLU A 153 -18.87 6.04 4.75
CA GLU A 153 -18.75 5.55 3.39
C GLU A 153 -19.20 6.77 2.58
N ASP A 154 -18.24 7.52 2.03
CA ASP A 154 -18.47 8.26 0.82
C ASP A 154 -19.30 7.26 0.02
N GLN A 155 -20.57 7.58 -0.23
CA GLN A 155 -21.44 6.71 -1.00
C GLN A 155 -20.81 6.61 -2.36
N GLU A 156 -19.80 5.72 -2.51
CA GLU A 156 -18.68 5.82 -3.46
C GLU A 156 -18.79 7.15 -4.18
N ASP A 157 -18.47 8.30 -3.53
CA ASP A 157 -19.04 9.62 -3.90
C ASP A 157 -19.43 9.56 -5.37
N GLU A 158 -20.72 9.46 -5.73
CA GLU A 158 -21.08 9.24 -7.15
C GLU A 158 -20.48 10.39 -8.03
N ASN A 159 -19.78 11.36 -7.41
CA ASN A 159 -18.96 12.43 -7.93
C ASN A 159 -17.46 12.43 -7.53
N LEU A 160 -16.89 11.40 -6.88
CA LEU A 160 -15.46 11.08 -7.01
C LEU A 160 -15.31 10.71 -8.46
N ASP A 161 -14.95 11.72 -9.23
CA ASP A 161 -14.73 11.62 -10.65
C ASP A 161 -13.55 10.67 -10.88
N PHE A 162 -13.84 9.37 -10.98
CA PHE A 162 -12.92 8.40 -11.56
C PHE A 162 -12.51 8.83 -12.98
N ASP A 163 -13.14 9.86 -13.60
CA ASP A 163 -12.66 10.50 -14.81
C ASP A 163 -11.36 11.33 -14.61
N GLU A 164 -10.82 11.53 -13.39
CA GLU A 164 -9.46 12.06 -13.23
C GLU A 164 -8.34 11.01 -13.42
N ILE A 165 -8.64 9.70 -13.34
CA ILE A 165 -7.93 8.73 -14.18
C ILE A 165 -8.74 8.68 -15.46
N ARG A 166 -8.50 9.64 -16.36
CA ARG A 166 -9.24 9.80 -17.61
C ARG A 166 -9.36 8.44 -18.31
N SER A 167 -10.48 7.77 -18.12
CA SER A 167 -10.79 6.55 -18.86
C SER A 167 -11.07 7.04 -20.26
N ILE A 168 -10.23 6.64 -21.21
CA ILE A 168 -10.46 7.02 -22.60
C ILE A 168 -11.81 6.47 -22.98
N ASP A 169 -12.72 7.33 -23.45
CA ASP A 169 -13.94 6.86 -24.08
C ASP A 169 -13.51 5.98 -25.25
N PRO A 170 -13.72 4.65 -25.20
CA PRO A 170 -13.31 3.76 -26.29
C PRO A 170 -14.04 4.08 -27.61
N ASN A 171 -15.07 4.94 -27.56
CA ASN A 171 -15.79 5.46 -28.71
C ASN A 171 -15.29 6.83 -29.20
N ASP A 172 -14.35 7.50 -28.51
CA ASP A 172 -13.67 8.71 -28.99
C ASP A 172 -12.23 8.41 -29.45
N PRO A 173 -12.02 8.10 -30.74
CA PRO A 173 -10.70 7.85 -31.31
C PRO A 173 -9.77 9.07 -31.29
N ASN A 174 -10.26 10.26 -30.95
CA ASN A 174 -9.49 11.50 -30.91
C ASN A 174 -9.26 12.01 -29.49
N ASP A 175 -9.46 11.17 -28.46
CA ASP A 175 -9.09 11.54 -27.10
C ASP A 175 -7.60 11.97 -27.08
N PRO A 176 -7.27 13.14 -26.51
CA PRO A 176 -5.90 13.67 -26.50
C PRO A 176 -4.90 12.78 -25.79
N ASP A 177 -5.36 11.90 -24.90
CA ASP A 177 -4.53 11.00 -24.09
C ASP A 177 -4.43 9.59 -24.69
N ALA A 178 -5.12 9.33 -25.82
CA ALA A 178 -5.08 8.05 -26.53
C ALA A 178 -3.72 7.77 -27.17
N ILE A 179 -3.20 6.58 -26.88
CA ILE A 179 -1.93 6.12 -27.44
C ILE A 179 -2.16 5.24 -28.68
N GLN A 180 -1.23 5.28 -29.63
CA GLN A 180 -1.28 4.48 -30.84
C GLN A 180 -0.62 3.10 -30.68
N LYS A 181 -0.86 2.17 -31.62
CA LYS A 181 -0.24 0.83 -31.61
C LYS A 181 1.29 0.90 -31.53
N GLU A 182 1.89 1.84 -32.26
CA GLU A 182 3.33 2.05 -32.26
C GLU A 182 3.87 2.50 -30.90
N GLU A 183 3.05 3.21 -30.11
CA GLU A 183 3.42 3.65 -28.76
C GLU A 183 3.33 2.51 -27.75
N VAL A 184 2.27 1.70 -27.81
CA VAL A 184 2.15 0.45 -27.03
C VAL A 184 3.36 -0.46 -27.31
N GLU A 185 3.71 -0.66 -28.58
CA GLU A 185 4.90 -1.45 -28.96
C GLU A 185 6.20 -0.86 -28.39
N LYS A 186 6.33 0.47 -28.39
CA LYS A 186 7.49 1.17 -27.85
C LYS A 186 7.57 1.04 -26.32
N ILE A 187 6.46 1.18 -25.60
CA ILE A 187 6.36 0.97 -24.15
C ILE A 187 6.85 -0.44 -23.80
N LEU A 188 6.31 -1.44 -24.48
CA LEU A 188 6.64 -2.85 -24.24
C LEU A 188 8.08 -3.20 -24.63
N THR A 189 8.62 -2.57 -25.69
CA THR A 189 10.03 -2.74 -26.10
C THR A 189 10.99 -2.16 -25.07
N ASN A 190 10.64 -1.01 -24.47
CA ASN A 190 11.47 -0.36 -23.45
C ASN A 190 11.47 -1.11 -22.11
N LYS A 191 10.46 -1.96 -21.86
CA LYS A 191 10.30 -2.75 -20.63
C LYS A 191 10.38 -1.91 -19.35
N ASN A 192 9.88 -0.67 -19.41
CA ASN A 192 9.79 0.21 -18.25
C ASN A 192 8.44 0.00 -17.56
N PRO A 193 8.38 -0.60 -16.35
CA PRO A 193 7.12 -0.85 -15.65
C PRO A 193 6.30 0.42 -15.43
N MET A 194 6.96 1.55 -15.15
CA MET A 194 6.30 2.85 -14.92
C MET A 194 5.49 3.37 -16.12
N GLU A 195 5.63 2.79 -17.31
CA GLU A 195 4.90 3.21 -18.51
C GLU A 195 3.85 2.17 -18.94
N ILE A 196 3.84 0.97 -18.35
CA ILE A 196 2.99 -0.14 -18.81
C ILE A 196 1.51 0.13 -18.54
N HIS A 197 1.15 0.73 -17.40
CA HIS A 197 -0.22 1.15 -17.11
C HIS A 197 -0.85 1.99 -18.24
N ARG A 198 -0.04 2.79 -18.95
CA ARG A 198 -0.51 3.62 -20.08
C ARG A 198 -1.06 2.79 -21.24
N ILE A 199 -0.77 1.49 -21.31
CA ILE A 199 -1.35 0.59 -22.33
C ILE A 199 -2.87 0.51 -22.22
N SER A 200 -3.44 0.70 -21.02
CA SER A 200 -4.88 0.81 -20.81
C SER A 200 -5.50 2.03 -21.52
N LEU A 201 -4.67 2.99 -21.97
CA LEU A 201 -5.06 4.14 -22.77
C LEU A 201 -5.11 3.85 -24.29
N PHE A 202 -4.93 2.60 -24.71
CA PHE A 202 -5.06 2.23 -26.12
C PHE A 202 -6.55 2.09 -26.49
N PRO A 203 -7.08 2.85 -27.48
CA PRO A 203 -8.49 2.82 -27.82
C PRO A 203 -8.88 1.55 -28.59
N ILE A 204 -9.62 0.64 -27.95
CA ILE A 204 -10.09 -0.61 -28.55
C ILE A 204 -11.39 -0.36 -29.33
N GLN A 205 -11.29 -0.07 -30.62
CA GLN A 205 -12.44 0.28 -31.47
C GLN A 205 -13.02 -0.91 -32.24
N SER A 206 -12.30 -2.02 -32.29
CA SER A 206 -12.67 -3.22 -33.06
C SER A 206 -12.26 -4.51 -32.36
N VAL A 207 -12.82 -5.64 -32.81
CA VAL A 207 -12.40 -6.97 -32.33
C VAL A 207 -10.95 -7.24 -32.72
N GLU A 208 -10.51 -6.75 -33.89
CA GLU A 208 -9.14 -6.85 -34.36
C GLU A 208 -8.16 -6.09 -33.45
N ASP A 209 -8.56 -4.94 -32.90
CA ASP A 209 -7.77 -4.19 -31.93
C ASP A 209 -7.68 -4.91 -30.59
N LEU A 210 -8.80 -5.47 -30.11
CA LEU A 210 -8.84 -6.27 -28.89
C LEU A 210 -7.96 -7.52 -29.02
N GLU A 211 -8.07 -8.23 -30.14
CA GLU A 211 -7.25 -9.42 -30.41
C GLU A 211 -5.77 -9.06 -30.50
N TRP A 212 -5.44 -7.97 -31.19
CA TRP A 212 -4.06 -7.49 -31.28
C TRP A 212 -3.49 -7.16 -29.90
N LEU A 213 -4.24 -6.41 -29.08
CA LEU A 213 -3.80 -6.01 -27.74
C LEU A 213 -3.59 -7.21 -26.81
N LEU A 214 -4.54 -8.15 -26.79
CA LEU A 214 -4.40 -9.37 -25.98
C LEU A 214 -3.19 -10.21 -26.42
N ASN A 215 -2.91 -10.30 -27.72
CA ASN A 215 -1.76 -11.03 -28.23
C ASN A 215 -0.43 -10.34 -27.91
N ILE A 216 -0.36 -9.01 -27.97
CA ILE A 216 0.88 -8.29 -27.64
C ILE A 216 1.16 -8.33 -26.13
N ILE A 217 0.12 -8.26 -25.28
CA ILE A 217 0.24 -8.49 -23.83
C ILE A 217 0.76 -9.91 -23.60
N LYS A 218 0.11 -10.93 -24.16
CA LYS A 218 0.53 -12.33 -24.03
C LYS A 218 2.00 -12.54 -24.42
N HIS A 219 2.42 -11.96 -25.54
CA HIS A 219 3.80 -12.10 -26.00
C HIS A 219 4.79 -11.51 -24.99
N ASN A 220 4.46 -10.36 -24.38
CA ASN A 220 5.32 -9.67 -23.43
C ASN A 220 5.22 -10.23 -21.99
N SER A 221 4.18 -11.01 -21.69
CA SER A 221 4.10 -11.83 -20.47
C SER A 221 5.21 -12.88 -20.40
N LEU A 222 5.75 -13.34 -21.54
CA LEU A 222 6.81 -14.33 -21.60
C LEU A 222 8.10 -13.81 -20.95
N GLY A 223 8.36 -14.28 -19.73
CA GLY A 223 9.56 -13.92 -18.97
C GLY A 223 9.48 -12.56 -18.27
N ALA A 224 8.30 -11.94 -18.18
CA ALA A 224 8.05 -10.79 -17.31
C ALA A 224 8.28 -11.16 -15.83
N ARG A 225 8.81 -10.22 -15.04
CA ARG A 225 9.16 -10.40 -13.61
C ARG A 225 9.00 -9.10 -12.83
N GLY A 226 8.82 -9.21 -11.52
CA GLY A 226 8.68 -8.06 -10.62
C GLY A 226 7.56 -7.13 -11.08
N ASP A 227 7.79 -5.84 -10.99
CA ASP A 227 6.83 -4.78 -11.34
C ASP A 227 6.31 -4.91 -12.77
N MET A 228 7.13 -5.37 -13.72
CA MET A 228 6.67 -5.59 -15.10
C MET A 228 5.57 -6.67 -15.19
N ALA A 229 5.63 -7.71 -14.34
CA ALA A 229 4.62 -8.75 -14.32
C ALA A 229 3.32 -8.27 -13.66
N PHE A 230 3.43 -7.47 -12.61
CA PHE A 230 2.31 -6.80 -11.96
C PHE A 230 1.57 -5.87 -12.94
N GLU A 231 2.28 -4.93 -13.56
CA GLU A 231 1.69 -3.95 -14.48
C GLU A 231 1.02 -4.61 -15.70
N LEU A 232 1.63 -5.68 -16.25
CA LEU A 232 1.00 -6.44 -17.34
C LEU A 232 -0.24 -7.23 -16.89
N ALA A 233 -0.27 -7.69 -15.64
CA ALA A 233 -1.45 -8.35 -15.07
C ALA A 233 -2.59 -7.36 -14.86
N ASP A 234 -2.27 -6.15 -14.40
CA ASP A 234 -3.24 -5.07 -14.21
C ASP A 234 -3.87 -4.61 -15.54
N VAL A 235 -3.04 -4.34 -16.56
CA VAL A 235 -3.53 -4.02 -17.91
C VAL A 235 -4.38 -5.16 -18.47
N LEU A 236 -3.96 -6.43 -18.29
CA LEU A 236 -4.73 -7.59 -18.73
C LEU A 236 -6.10 -7.66 -18.03
N MET A 237 -6.15 -7.41 -16.72
CA MET A 237 -7.38 -7.35 -15.95
C MET A 237 -8.31 -6.25 -16.47
N SER A 238 -7.81 -5.04 -16.65
CA SER A 238 -8.58 -3.89 -17.15
C SER A 238 -9.23 -4.17 -18.51
N VAL A 239 -8.49 -4.78 -19.44
CA VAL A 239 -9.01 -5.18 -20.75
C VAL A 239 -10.05 -6.29 -20.61
N VAL A 240 -9.81 -7.28 -19.74
CA VAL A 240 -10.70 -8.44 -19.61
C VAL A 240 -12.01 -8.09 -18.92
N SER A 241 -11.98 -7.26 -17.89
CA SER A 241 -13.18 -6.79 -17.20
C SER A 241 -14.07 -5.96 -18.14
N SER A 242 -13.46 -5.04 -18.88
CA SER A 242 -14.16 -4.12 -19.79
C SER A 242 -14.72 -4.80 -21.06
N TYR A 243 -14.04 -5.84 -21.58
CA TYR A 243 -14.39 -6.48 -22.85
C TYR A 243 -14.78 -7.97 -22.71
N SER A 244 -15.24 -8.38 -21.52
CA SER A 244 -15.55 -9.79 -21.20
C SER A 244 -16.54 -10.44 -22.18
N HIS A 245 -17.55 -9.71 -22.64
CA HIS A 245 -18.52 -10.20 -23.62
C HIS A 245 -17.86 -10.47 -24.98
N GLN A 246 -17.08 -9.51 -25.50
CA GLN A 246 -16.37 -9.59 -26.76
C GLN A 246 -15.33 -10.72 -26.74
N ILE A 247 -14.63 -10.90 -25.61
CA ILE A 247 -13.68 -12.00 -25.41
C ILE A 247 -14.39 -13.36 -25.52
N LYS A 248 -15.56 -13.51 -24.87
CA LYS A 248 -16.37 -14.73 -24.91
C LYS A 248 -16.94 -14.99 -26.31
N SER A 249 -17.50 -13.97 -26.96
CA SER A 249 -18.15 -14.12 -28.27
C SER A 249 -17.16 -14.40 -29.41
N ASN A 250 -15.90 -13.95 -29.29
CA ASN A 250 -14.88 -14.09 -30.34
C ASN A 250 -13.83 -15.18 -30.02
N ASN A 251 -14.07 -16.05 -29.03
CA ASN A 251 -13.18 -17.15 -28.64
C ASN A 251 -11.76 -16.72 -28.23
N LEU A 252 -11.61 -15.53 -27.65
CA LEU A 252 -10.29 -15.00 -27.23
C LEU A 252 -9.86 -15.48 -25.83
N LYS A 253 -10.71 -16.24 -25.13
CA LYS A 253 -10.46 -16.76 -23.78
C LYS A 253 -9.12 -17.50 -23.64
N SER A 254 -8.71 -18.28 -24.64
CA SER A 254 -7.43 -19.00 -24.60
C SER A 254 -6.23 -18.06 -24.61
N VAL A 255 -6.28 -16.94 -25.34
CA VAL A 255 -5.21 -15.94 -25.38
C VAL A 255 -5.03 -15.31 -24.00
N VAL A 256 -6.14 -14.97 -23.34
CA VAL A 256 -6.14 -14.41 -21.98
C VAL A 256 -5.57 -15.43 -20.97
N GLN A 257 -6.03 -16.69 -21.03
CA GLN A 257 -5.55 -17.74 -20.13
C GLN A 257 -4.05 -18.04 -20.31
N GLU A 258 -3.55 -18.05 -21.54
CA GLU A 258 -2.12 -18.20 -21.82
C GLU A 258 -1.32 -17.01 -21.25
N ALA A 259 -1.79 -15.77 -21.46
CA ALA A 259 -1.14 -14.58 -20.90
C ALA A 259 -1.07 -14.64 -19.37
N ALA A 260 -2.21 -14.93 -18.72
CA ALA A 260 -2.31 -15.08 -17.27
C ALA A 260 -1.38 -16.19 -16.75
N GLN A 261 -1.31 -17.33 -17.44
CA GLN A 261 -0.43 -18.43 -17.08
C GLN A 261 1.05 -18.04 -17.18
N GLU A 262 1.45 -17.26 -18.19
CA GLU A 262 2.84 -16.78 -18.31
C GLU A 262 3.18 -15.77 -17.21
N LEU A 263 2.28 -14.84 -16.90
CA LEU A 263 2.46 -13.87 -15.81
C LEU A 263 2.54 -14.55 -14.45
N GLY A 264 1.73 -15.58 -14.19
CA GLY A 264 1.78 -16.36 -12.95
C GLY A 264 3.10 -17.12 -12.72
N LYS A 265 3.94 -17.29 -13.76
CA LYS A 265 5.30 -17.86 -13.56
C LYS A 265 6.28 -16.88 -12.93
N SER A 266 5.93 -15.59 -12.87
CA SER A 266 6.79 -14.55 -12.29
C SER A 266 6.93 -14.68 -10.77
N LYS A 267 5.98 -15.35 -10.09
CA LYS A 267 5.88 -15.46 -8.62
C LYS A 267 5.87 -14.09 -7.91
N ASN A 268 5.23 -13.11 -8.53
CA ASN A 268 4.94 -11.82 -7.93
C ASN A 268 3.57 -11.94 -7.24
N GLU A 269 3.51 -11.68 -5.93
CA GLU A 269 2.32 -11.90 -5.10
C GLU A 269 1.15 -11.00 -5.53
N ASP A 270 1.42 -9.73 -5.85
CA ASP A 270 0.41 -8.77 -6.31
C ASP A 270 -0.20 -9.17 -7.66
N ALA A 271 0.65 -9.63 -8.59
CA ALA A 271 0.21 -10.16 -9.87
C ALA A 271 -0.64 -11.43 -9.67
N GLU A 272 -0.28 -12.32 -8.75
CA GLU A 272 -1.06 -13.53 -8.47
C GLU A 272 -2.47 -13.20 -7.95
N ILE A 273 -2.62 -12.17 -7.10
CA ILE A 273 -3.93 -11.68 -6.63
C ILE A 273 -4.81 -11.23 -7.80
N ILE A 274 -4.25 -10.39 -8.69
CA ILE A 274 -4.98 -9.91 -9.88
C ILE A 274 -5.37 -11.08 -10.79
N LEU A 275 -4.43 -12.00 -11.05
CA LEU A 275 -4.66 -13.14 -11.94
C LEU A 275 -5.71 -14.12 -11.39
N ASP A 276 -5.86 -14.21 -10.06
CA ASP A 276 -6.89 -15.02 -9.43
C ASP A 276 -8.29 -14.42 -9.62
N GLN A 277 -8.45 -13.10 -9.50
CA GLN A 277 -9.70 -12.40 -9.79
C GLN A 277 -10.11 -12.50 -11.27
N LEU A 278 -9.13 -12.66 -12.17
CA LEU A 278 -9.33 -12.72 -13.63
C LEU A 278 -10.23 -13.90 -14.03
N LYS A 279 -10.30 -14.95 -13.18
CA LYS A 279 -11.15 -16.12 -13.36
C LYS A 279 -12.64 -15.77 -13.35
N ASP A 280 -13.06 -14.71 -12.67
CA ASP A 280 -14.47 -14.33 -12.55
C ASP A 280 -15.03 -13.76 -13.86
N PHE A 281 -14.15 -13.23 -14.72
CA PHE A 281 -14.53 -12.63 -16.00
C PHE A 281 -14.53 -13.61 -17.18
N LEU A 282 -13.85 -14.75 -17.06
CA LEU A 282 -13.62 -15.73 -18.13
C LEU A 282 -14.55 -16.94 -18.09
#